data_AF-A0A317YP03-F1
#
_entry.id   AF-A0A317YP03-F1
#
_cell.length_a   1.000
_cell.length_b   1.000
_cell.length_c   1.000
_cell.angle_alpha   90.00
_cell.angle_beta   90.00
_cell.angle_gamma   90.00
#
_symmetry.space_group_name_H-M   'P 1'
#
loop_
_entity.id
_entity.type
_entity.pdbx_description
1 polymer ?
#
loop_
_entity_poly.entity_id
_entity_poly.type
_entity_poly.pdbx_seq_one_letter_code
_entity_poly.pdbx_strand_id
1 'polypeptide(L)'
;VFAPIAFLMGIPWSEAVPAGSLMATKLITNEFVAMLDFKNVLGDVTARTQGIISVYLVSFANFGTVGIIVGSIKGISDKQGEKVASFAMRLLLGSTLASIISGSII
;
A
#
# COMPACT_ATOMS: atom_id res chain seq x y z
N VAL A 1 -13.74 -1.16 3.33
CA VAL A 1 -13.35 0.14 2.72
C VAL A 1 -12.54 -0.03 1.45
N PHE A 2 -11.47 -0.84 1.43
CA PHE A 2 -10.60 -1.01 0.25
C PHE A 2 -11.14 -1.97 -0.82
N ALA A 3 -12.18 -2.75 -0.54
CA ALA A 3 -12.74 -3.72 -1.49
C ALA A 3 -13.16 -3.11 -2.86
N PRO A 4 -13.78 -1.91 -2.94
CA PRO A 4 -14.06 -1.28 -4.23
C PRO A 4 -12.79 -0.95 -5.01
N ILE A 5 -11.69 -0.59 -4.34
CA ILE A 5 -10.40 -0.33 -5.00
C ILE A 5 -9.83 -1.64 -5.54
N ALA A 6 -9.81 -2.70 -4.73
CA ALA A 6 -9.40 -4.03 -5.16
C ALA A 6 -10.19 -4.51 -6.40
N PHE A 7 -11.51 -4.29 -6.40
CA PHE A 7 -12.36 -4.60 -7.55
C PHE A 7 -11.99 -3.79 -8.79
N LEU A 8 -11.73 -2.48 -8.66
CA LEU A 8 -11.27 -1.63 -9.76
C LEU A 8 -9.89 -2.03 -10.30
N MET A 9 -9.04 -2.67 -9.48
CA MET A 9 -7.75 -3.23 -9.91
C MET A 9 -7.90 -4.55 -10.70
N GLY A 10 -9.12 -5.06 -10.87
CA GLY A 10 -9.41 -6.28 -11.62
C GLY A 10 -9.55 -7.56 -10.78
N ILE A 11 -9.62 -7.43 -9.45
CA ILE A 11 -9.86 -8.56 -8.54
C ILE A 11 -11.35 -8.92 -8.54
N PRO A 12 -11.74 -10.21 -8.66
CA PRO A 12 -13.14 -10.64 -8.58
C PRO A 12 -13.79 -10.16 -7.27
N TRP A 13 -15.07 -9.80 -7.32
CA TRP A 13 -15.77 -9.27 -6.14
C TRP A 13 -15.76 -10.24 -4.93
N SER A 14 -15.79 -11.55 -5.19
CA SER A 14 -15.67 -12.61 -4.17
C SER A 14 -14.34 -12.55 -3.39
N GLU A 15 -13.29 -12.02 -4.01
CA GLU A 15 -11.92 -11.92 -3.46
C GLU A 15 -11.58 -10.49 -3.04
N ALA A 16 -12.42 -9.51 -3.38
CA ALA A 16 -12.14 -8.10 -3.17
C ALA A 16 -12.11 -7.70 -1.68
N VAL A 17 -12.88 -8.36 -0.81
CA VAL A 17 -12.87 -8.11 0.63
C VAL A 17 -11.54 -8.55 1.26
N PRO A 18 -11.10 -9.82 1.13
CA PRO A 18 -9.81 -10.23 1.68
C PRO A 18 -8.64 -9.46 1.06
N ALA A 19 -8.66 -9.21 -0.26
CA ALA A 19 -7.66 -8.39 -0.93
C ALA A 19 -7.61 -6.97 -0.37
N GLY A 20 -8.77 -6.32 -0.23
CA GLY A 20 -8.88 -4.99 0.33
C GLY A 20 -8.40 -4.90 1.79
N SER A 21 -8.60 -5.96 2.58
CA SER A 21 -8.06 -6.04 3.94
C SER A 21 -6.53 -5.97 3.94
N LEU A 22 -5.86 -6.76 3.09
CA LEU A 22 -4.40 -6.74 2.94
C LEU A 22 -3.90 -5.37 2.47
N MET A 23 -4.64 -4.76 1.52
CA MET A 23 -4.31 -3.43 1.03
C MET A 23 -4.35 -2.36 2.12
N ALA A 24 -5.36 -2.45 3.00
CA ALA A 24 -5.54 -1.56 4.14
C ALA A 24 -4.49 -1.82 5.23
N THR A 25 -4.22 -3.09 5.56
CA THR A 25 -3.16 -3.48 6.50
C THR A 25 -1.84 -2.85 6.08
N LYS A 26 -1.44 -3.01 4.80
CA LYS A 26 -0.20 -2.40 4.29
C LYS A 26 -0.15 -0.88 4.52
N LEU A 27 -1.25 -0.18 4.21
CA LEU A 27 -1.26 1.28 4.29
C LEU A 27 -1.13 1.78 5.74
N ILE A 28 -1.82 1.12 6.68
CA ILE A 28 -1.91 1.51 8.08
C ILE A 28 -0.67 1.04 8.86
N THR A 29 -0.21 -0.19 8.61
CA THR A 29 0.96 -0.78 9.27
C THR A 29 2.16 -0.69 8.34
N ASN A 30 2.46 -1.75 7.59
CA ASN A 30 3.51 -1.82 6.59
C ASN A 30 3.32 -3.07 5.72
N GLU A 31 4.10 -3.12 4.64
CA GLU A 31 4.14 -4.21 3.67
C GLU A 31 4.54 -5.57 4.28
N PHE A 32 5.43 -5.63 5.26
CA PHE A 32 5.85 -6.90 5.85
C PHE A 32 4.73 -7.57 6.65
N VAL A 33 3.98 -6.79 7.44
CA VAL A 33 2.81 -7.30 8.17
C VAL A 33 1.76 -7.79 7.17
N ALA A 34 1.48 -7.01 6.13
CA ALA A 34 0.53 -7.41 5.10
C ALA A 34 0.98 -8.66 4.32
N MET A 35 2.29 -8.85 4.07
CA MET A 35 2.82 -10.06 3.44
C MET A 35 2.70 -11.29 4.33
N LEU A 36 2.82 -11.14 5.66
CA LEU A 36 2.56 -12.23 6.60
C LEU A 36 1.10 -12.66 6.57
N ASP A 37 0.18 -11.69 6.57
CA ASP A 37 -1.26 -11.98 6.45
C ASP A 37 -1.59 -12.59 5.09
N PHE A 38 -0.97 -12.10 4.00
CA PHE A 38 -1.21 -12.59 2.64
C PHE A 38 -0.91 -14.08 2.49
N LYS A 39 0.13 -14.59 3.17
CA LYS A 39 0.46 -16.02 3.17
C LYS A 39 -0.70 -16.91 3.61
N ASN A 40 -1.53 -16.43 4.53
CA ASN A 40 -2.67 -17.18 5.06
C ASN A 40 -3.84 -17.23 4.06
N VAL A 41 -3.87 -16.33 3.07
CA VAL A 41 -4.97 -16.19 2.10
C VAL A 41 -4.59 -16.74 0.72
N LEU A 42 -3.32 -17.09 0.48
CA LEU A 42 -2.84 -17.60 -0.81
C LEU A 42 -3.64 -18.80 -1.35
N GLY A 43 -4.14 -19.68 -0.48
CA GLY A 43 -4.94 -20.84 -0.89
C GLY A 43 -6.37 -20.50 -1.34
N ASP A 44 -6.88 -19.33 -0.99
CA ASP A 44 -8.30 -18.97 -1.12
C ASP A 44 -8.57 -17.99 -2.28
N VAL A 45 -7.52 -17.50 -2.94
CA VAL A 45 -7.62 -16.51 -4.03
C VAL A 45 -7.02 -17.03 -5.33
N THR A 46 -7.51 -16.53 -6.46
CA THR A 46 -7.01 -16.91 -7.79
C THR A 46 -5.56 -16.46 -8.01
N ALA A 47 -4.84 -17.16 -8.89
CA ALA A 47 -3.47 -16.79 -9.25
C ALA A 47 -3.36 -15.34 -9.78
N ARG A 48 -4.39 -14.85 -10.45
CA ARG A 48 -4.46 -13.45 -10.89
C ARG A 48 -4.50 -12.49 -9.71
N THR A 49 -5.41 -12.71 -8.75
CA THR A 49 -5.49 -11.91 -7.52
C THR A 49 -4.19 -11.95 -6.72
N GLN A 50 -3.54 -13.13 -6.65
CA GLN A 50 -2.23 -13.24 -6.01
C GLN A 50 -1.20 -12.35 -6.69
N GLY A 51 -1.16 -12.33 -8.03
CA GLY A 51 -0.26 -11.46 -8.80
C GLY A 51 -0.51 -9.97 -8.52
N ILE A 52 -1.77 -9.53 -8.63
CA ILE A 52 -2.18 -8.13 -8.39
C ILE A 52 -1.80 -7.69 -6.97
N ILE A 53 -2.16 -8.48 -5.94
CA ILE A 53 -1.85 -8.16 -4.54
C ILE A 53 -0.34 -8.17 -4.30
N SER A 54 0.39 -9.14 -4.84
CA SER A 54 1.85 -9.21 -4.68
C SER A 54 2.52 -7.94 -5.20
N VAL A 55 2.16 -7.48 -6.40
CA VAL A 55 2.73 -6.24 -6.97
C VAL A 55 2.33 -5.01 -6.16
N TYR A 56 1.08 -4.94 -5.67
CA TYR A 56 0.66 -3.85 -4.78
C TYR A 56 1.47 -3.84 -3.46
N LEU A 57 1.73 -5.02 -2.88
CA LEU A 57 2.42 -5.17 -1.60
C LEU A 57 3.92 -4.84 -1.70
N VAL A 58 4.58 -5.07 -2.83
CA VAL A 58 6.00 -4.76 -3.06
C VAL A 58 6.19 -3.26 -3.31
N SER A 59 5.85 -2.46 -2.29
CA SER A 59 6.11 -1.02 -2.25
C SER A 59 6.10 -0.52 -0.81
N PHE A 60 6.94 0.45 -0.47
CA PHE A 60 7.03 1.01 0.89
C PHE A 60 6.01 2.12 1.19
N ALA A 61 4.88 2.15 0.46
CA ALA A 61 3.87 3.19 0.64
C ALA A 61 2.99 2.89 1.87
N ASN A 62 3.31 3.52 3.01
CA ASN A 62 2.60 3.45 4.29
C ASN A 62 2.90 4.70 5.16
N PHE A 63 2.13 4.92 6.23
CA PHE A 63 2.33 6.07 7.13
C PHE A 63 3.71 6.07 7.81
N GLY A 64 4.26 4.90 8.15
CA GLY A 64 5.58 4.75 8.75
C GLY A 64 6.69 5.29 7.84
N THR A 65 6.67 4.95 6.55
CA THR A 65 7.65 5.42 5.56
C THR A 65 7.61 6.94 5.40
N VAL A 66 6.42 7.56 5.42
CA VAL A 66 6.31 9.02 5.38
C VAL A 66 6.96 9.64 6.61
N GLY A 67 6.74 9.06 7.79
CA GLY A 67 7.40 9.47 9.03
C GLY A 67 8.92 9.36 8.96
N ILE A 68 9.43 8.26 8.41
CA ILE A 68 10.87 8.04 8.18
C ILE A 68 11.42 9.14 7.26
N ILE A 69 10.80 9.41 6.11
CA ILE A 69 11.26 10.43 5.16
C ILE A 69 11.28 11.82 5.80
N VAL A 70 10.20 12.20 6.50
CA VAL A 70 10.12 13.50 7.19
C VAL A 70 11.20 13.60 8.27
N GLY A 71 11.37 12.56 9.08
CA GLY A 71 12.38 12.50 10.15
C GLY A 71 13.81 12.59 9.61
N SER A 72 14.11 11.85 8.55
CA SER A 72 15.42 11.88 7.89
C SER A 72 15.75 13.27 7.33
N ILE A 73 14.79 13.92 6.66
CA ILE A 73 15.00 15.26 6.10
C ILE A 73 15.13 16.30 7.21
N LYS A 74 14.31 16.20 8.27
CA LYS A 74 14.40 17.09 9.42
C LYS A 74 15.75 16.99 10.13
N GLY A 75 16.32 15.78 10.24
CA GLY A 75 17.67 15.56 10.78
C GLY A 75 18.78 16.23 9.96
N ILE A 76 18.54 16.56 8.69
CA ILE A 76 19.46 17.31 7.83
C ILE A 76 19.15 18.82 7.87
N SER A 77 17.87 19.19 7.83
CA SER A 77 17.41 20.57 7.85
C SER A 77 15.97 20.66 8.35
N ASP A 78 15.76 21.36 9.47
CA ASP A 78 14.43 21.57 10.05
C ASP A 78 13.45 22.22 9.06
N LYS A 79 13.89 23.30 8.38
CA LYS A 79 13.08 24.01 7.39
C LYS A 79 12.61 23.11 6.25
N GLN A 80 13.47 22.21 5.76
CA GLN A 80 13.09 21.29 4.68
C GLN A 80 12.20 20.17 5.22
N GLY A 81 12.46 19.68 6.43
CA GLY A 81 11.63 18.68 7.09
C GLY A 81 10.19 19.15 7.26
N GLU A 82 9.98 20.39 7.73
CA GLU A 82 8.65 21.01 7.84
C GLU A 82 7.97 21.16 6.48
N LYS A 83 8.73 21.56 5.45
CA LYS A 83 8.21 21.62 4.09
C LYS A 83 7.73 20.25 3.63
N VAL A 84 8.51 19.18 3.80
CA VAL A 84 8.10 17.83 3.38
C VAL A 84 6.92 17.31 4.22
N ALA A 85 6.91 17.59 5.53
CA ALA A 85 5.79 17.24 6.40
C ALA A 85 4.46 17.85 5.91
N SER A 86 4.48 19.07 5.39
CA SER A 86 3.28 19.71 4.80
C SER A 86 2.71 18.95 3.58
N PHE A 87 3.52 18.12 2.91
CA PHE A 87 3.12 17.28 1.78
C PHE A 87 2.91 15.80 2.17
N ALA A 88 3.01 15.42 3.45
CA ALA A 88 2.96 14.02 3.92
C ALA A 88 1.77 13.23 3.34
N MET A 89 0.55 13.79 3.42
CA MET A 89 -0.65 13.12 2.90
C MET A 89 -0.63 12.98 1.37
N ARG A 90 -0.06 13.96 0.65
CA ARG A 90 0.09 13.89 -0.81
C ARG A 90 1.13 12.85 -1.22
N LEU A 91 2.22 12.73 -0.46
CA LEU A 91 3.23 11.69 -0.65
C LEU A 91 2.64 10.30 -0.42
N LEU A 92 1.86 10.13 0.65
CA LEU A 92 1.19 8.87 0.95
C LEU A 92 0.19 8.49 -0.15
N LEU A 93 -0.65 9.44 -0.56
CA LEU A 93 -1.63 9.21 -1.61
C LEU A 93 -0.95 8.89 -2.95
N GLY A 94 0.03 9.69 -3.36
CA GLY A 94 0.74 9.49 -4.63
C GLY A 94 1.47 8.14 -4.69
N SER A 95 2.15 7.76 -3.61
CA SER A 95 2.82 6.45 -3.52
C SER A 95 1.84 5.29 -3.49
N THR A 96 0.70 5.41 -2.79
CA THR A 96 -0.36 4.40 -2.77
C THR A 96 -1.00 4.22 -4.16
N LEU A 97 -1.28 5.32 -4.86
CA LEU A 97 -1.81 5.29 -6.22
C LEU A 97 -0.83 4.63 -7.19
N ALA A 98 0.47 4.89 -7.06
CA ALA A 98 1.48 4.20 -7.85
C ALA A 98 1.43 2.68 -7.63
N SER A 99 1.28 2.22 -6.38
CA SER A 99 1.11 0.79 -6.07
C SER A 99 -0.18 0.20 -6.68
N ILE A 100 -1.28 0.95 -6.64
CA ILE A 100 -2.57 0.54 -7.23
C ILE A 100 -2.43 0.38 -8.75
N ILE A 101 -1.83 1.36 -9.42
CA ILE A 101 -1.63 1.32 -10.88
C ILE A 101 -0.72 0.14 -11.24
N SER A 102 0.41 -0.03 -10.56
CA SER A 102 1.33 -1.15 -10.81
C SER A 102 0.63 -2.50 -10.65
N GLY A 103 -0.18 -2.69 -9.61
CA GLY A 103 -0.94 -3.92 -9.41
C GLY A 103 -2.01 -4.14 -10.48
N SER A 104 -2.65 -3.08 -10.97
CA SER A 104 -3.72 -3.16 -11.98
C SER A 104 -3.24 -3.52 -13.39
N ILE A 105 -1.93 -3.42 -13.65
CA ILE A 105 -1.32 -3.77 -14.95
C ILE A 105 -1.17 -5.30 -15.12
N ILE A 106 -1.30 -6.06 -14.02
CA ILE A 106 -1.18 -7.53 -13.99
C ILE A 106 -2.48 -8.20 -14.44
#